data_AF-T1DCF1-F1
#
_entry.id   AF-T1DCF1-F1
#
_cell.length_a   1.000
_cell.length_b   1.000
_cell.length_c   1.000
_cell.angle_alpha   90.00
_cell.angle_beta   90.00
_cell.angle_gamma   90.00
#
_symmetry.space_group_name_H-M   'P 1'
#
loop_
_entity.id
_entity.type
_entity.pdbx_description
1 polymer ?
#
loop_
_entity_poly.entity_id
_entity_poly.type
_entity_poly.pdbx_seq_one_letter_code
_entity_poly.pdbx_strand_id
1 'polypeptide(L)'
;DRRAGYDRSLALLAAARRSGPTRLVLKSSIMLGLGESDAEVDRALDDLRASGVDLVTFGQYLRPSPAHWAVARFVPPEEFDRWRNRAIAHGFAGAEAGPLVRSSYHAEALYDRAIAHREG
;
A
#
# COMPACT_ATOMS: atom_id res chain seq x y z
N ASP A 1 4.19 11.78 -14.00
CA ASP A 1 5.66 11.96 -14.03
C ASP A 1 6.23 10.90 -14.97
N ARG A 2 7.00 11.25 -16.01
CA ARG A 2 7.56 10.27 -16.95
C ARG A 2 8.57 9.31 -16.31
N ARG A 3 9.04 9.63 -15.10
CA ARG A 3 9.97 8.80 -14.33
C ARG A 3 9.29 7.65 -13.59
N ALA A 4 7.98 7.76 -13.32
CA ALA A 4 7.20 6.77 -12.60
C ALA A 4 6.11 6.19 -13.51
N GLY A 5 5.91 4.87 -13.46
CA GLY A 5 4.88 4.17 -14.22
C GLY A 5 4.39 2.97 -13.43
N TYR A 6 3.11 2.64 -13.56
CA TYR A 6 2.46 1.59 -12.79
C TYR A 6 3.18 0.23 -12.96
N ASP A 7 3.26 -0.24 -14.20
CA ASP A 7 3.92 -1.52 -14.53
C ASP A 7 5.41 -1.52 -14.16
N ARG A 8 6.08 -0.36 -14.30
CA ARG A 8 7.49 -0.21 -13.93
C ARG A 8 7.69 -0.39 -12.42
N SER A 9 6.82 0.20 -11.61
CA SER A 9 6.87 0.06 -10.14
C SER A 9 6.60 -1.36 -9.70
N LEU A 10 5.62 -2.04 -10.31
CA LEU A 10 5.33 -3.45 -10.04
C LEU A 10 6.50 -4.36 -10.46
N ALA A 11 7.08 -4.12 -11.63
CA ALA A 11 8.25 -4.88 -12.11
C ALA A 11 9.45 -4.73 -11.17
N LEU A 12 9.67 -3.55 -10.58
CA LEU A 12 10.71 -3.33 -9.57
C LEU A 12 10.46 -4.17 -8.32
N LEU A 13 9.23 -4.17 -7.79
CA LEU A 13 8.86 -4.96 -6.62
C LEU A 13 9.01 -6.46 -6.88
N ALA A 14 8.55 -6.93 -8.03
CA ALA A 14 8.68 -8.32 -8.45
C ALA A 14 10.16 -8.73 -8.64
N ALA A 15 10.98 -7.84 -9.20
CA ALA A 15 12.43 -8.08 -9.30
C ALA A 15 13.07 -8.17 -7.92
N ALA A 16 12.76 -7.25 -7.00
CA ALA A 16 13.24 -7.29 -5.63
C ALA A 16 12.83 -8.57 -4.89
N ARG A 17 11.62 -9.09 -5.13
CA ARG A 17 11.18 -10.38 -4.60
C ARG A 17 12.03 -11.54 -5.13
N ARG A 18 12.35 -11.55 -6.43
CA ARG A 18 13.09 -12.64 -7.07
C ARG A 18 14.58 -12.65 -6.73
N SER A 19 15.22 -11.48 -6.63
CA SER A 19 16.67 -11.37 -6.44
C SER A 19 17.09 -10.94 -5.04
N GLY A 20 16.15 -10.50 -4.21
CA GLY A 20 16.43 -10.05 -2.85
C GLY A 20 16.69 -11.22 -1.89
N PRO A 21 17.30 -10.95 -0.72
CA PRO A 21 17.43 -11.94 0.33
C PRO A 21 16.06 -12.51 0.74
N THR A 22 15.99 -13.77 1.14
CA THR A 22 14.74 -14.42 1.57
C THR A 22 14.02 -13.65 2.68
N ARG A 23 14.79 -12.98 3.56
CA ARG A 23 14.25 -12.19 4.68
C ARG A 23 13.77 -10.78 4.28
N LEU A 24 13.92 -10.38 3.02
CA LEU A 24 13.44 -9.09 2.54
C LEU A 24 11.92 -9.01 2.64
N VAL A 25 11.43 -7.98 3.32
CA VAL A 25 10.02 -7.63 3.41
C VAL A 25 9.76 -6.48 2.45
N LEU A 26 8.84 -6.69 1.50
CA LEU A 26 8.44 -5.70 0.53
C LEU A 26 7.20 -4.96 1.01
N LYS A 27 7.23 -3.64 0.91
CA LYS A 27 6.14 -2.76 1.32
C LYS A 27 5.78 -1.78 0.22
N SER A 28 4.49 -1.49 0.11
CA SER A 28 3.95 -0.44 -0.75
C SER A 28 2.93 0.43 0.01
N SER A 29 2.46 1.48 -0.64
CA SER A 29 1.47 2.41 -0.09
C SER A 29 0.51 2.90 -1.16
N ILE A 30 -0.77 3.03 -0.82
CA ILE A 30 -1.81 3.63 -1.66
C ILE A 30 -2.31 4.90 -0.96
N MET A 31 -2.33 6.02 -1.69
CA MET A 31 -2.99 7.25 -1.22
C MET A 31 -4.41 7.29 -1.78
N LEU A 32 -5.39 7.43 -0.89
CA LEU A 32 -6.81 7.52 -1.24
C LEU A 32 -7.25 8.99 -1.35
N GLY A 33 -8.29 9.25 -2.12
CA GLY A 33 -8.84 10.59 -2.32
C GLY A 33 -8.29 11.35 -3.51
N LEU A 34 -7.65 10.66 -4.46
CA LEU A 34 -7.15 11.23 -5.72
C LEU A 34 -8.15 11.09 -6.88
N GLY A 35 -9.24 10.34 -6.66
CA GLY A 35 -10.30 10.09 -7.65
C GLY A 35 -10.42 8.63 -8.05
N GLU A 36 -9.68 7.76 -7.38
CA GLU A 36 -9.76 6.31 -7.52
C GLU A 36 -11.12 5.75 -7.11
N SER A 37 -11.56 4.71 -7.80
CA SER A 37 -12.68 3.86 -7.42
C SER A 37 -12.23 2.67 -6.56
N ASP A 38 -13.14 2.11 -5.78
CA ASP A 38 -12.86 0.92 -4.96
C ASP A 38 -12.33 -0.24 -5.81
N ALA A 39 -12.87 -0.44 -7.02
CA ALA A 39 -12.42 -1.48 -7.94
C ALA A 39 -11.00 -1.26 -8.48
N GLU A 40 -10.52 -0.01 -8.58
CA GLU A 40 -9.13 0.28 -8.92
C GLU A 40 -8.20 0.00 -7.75
N VAL A 41 -8.64 0.29 -6.52
CA VAL A 41 -7.86 -0.03 -5.32
C VAL A 41 -7.77 -1.55 -5.12
N ASP A 42 -8.87 -2.29 -5.29
CA ASP A 42 -8.86 -3.75 -5.22
C ASP A 42 -7.92 -4.37 -6.27
N ARG A 43 -8.00 -3.91 -7.53
CA ARG A 43 -7.05 -4.35 -8.57
C ARG A 43 -5.61 -4.04 -8.20
N ALA A 44 -5.35 -2.86 -7.64
CA ALA A 44 -4.01 -2.53 -7.18
C ALA A 44 -3.53 -3.43 -6.03
N LEU A 45 -4.43 -3.89 -5.15
CA LEU A 45 -4.07 -4.87 -4.12
C LEU A 45 -3.70 -6.21 -4.74
N ASP A 46 -4.47 -6.71 -5.70
CA ASP A 46 -4.16 -7.95 -6.42
C ASP A 46 -2.79 -7.86 -7.12
N ASP A 47 -2.52 -6.76 -7.83
CA ASP A 47 -1.28 -6.56 -8.57
C ASP A 47 -0.05 -6.43 -7.65
N LEU A 48 -0.21 -5.73 -6.52
CA LEU A 48 0.82 -5.64 -5.48
C LEU A 48 1.10 -7.03 -4.87
N ARG A 49 0.07 -7.83 -4.62
CA ARG A 49 0.24 -9.20 -4.12
C ARG A 49 0.91 -10.12 -5.12
N ALA A 50 0.49 -10.07 -6.38
CA ALA A 50 1.12 -10.81 -7.48
C ALA A 50 2.60 -10.43 -7.66
N SER A 51 2.96 -9.18 -7.34
CA SER A 51 4.35 -8.68 -7.35
C SER A 51 5.15 -9.08 -6.11
N GLY A 52 4.55 -9.79 -5.15
CA GLY A 52 5.20 -10.28 -3.94
C GLY A 52 5.33 -9.24 -2.84
N VAL A 53 4.47 -8.21 -2.78
CA VAL A 53 4.45 -7.24 -1.67
C VAL A 53 3.83 -7.87 -0.43
N ASP A 54 4.47 -7.74 0.73
CA ASP A 54 3.98 -8.32 2.00
C ASP A 54 3.12 -7.35 2.79
N LEU A 55 3.46 -6.06 2.72
CA LEU A 55 2.88 -5.01 3.55
C LEU A 55 2.29 -3.90 2.68
N VAL A 56 1.14 -3.37 3.08
CA VAL A 56 0.53 -2.21 2.41
C VAL A 56 0.06 -1.17 3.42
N THR A 57 0.14 0.10 3.04
CA THR A 57 -0.40 1.20 3.85
C THR A 57 -1.41 2.02 3.06
N PHE A 58 -2.44 2.53 3.72
CA PHE A 58 -3.46 3.41 3.13
C PHE A 58 -3.52 4.72 3.89
N GLY A 59 -3.29 5.83 3.19
CA GLY A 59 -3.34 7.17 3.77
C GLY A 59 -4.21 8.11 2.95
N GLN A 60 -4.73 9.17 3.57
CA GLN A 60 -5.41 10.24 2.84
C GLN A 60 -4.39 11.04 2.02
N TYR A 61 -4.69 11.25 0.74
CA TYR A 61 -4.03 12.27 -0.05
C TYR A 61 -4.36 13.65 0.53
N LEU A 62 -3.33 14.32 1.05
CA LEU A 62 -3.42 15.69 1.49
C LEU A 62 -2.68 16.57 0.48
N ARG A 63 -3.45 17.39 -0.23
CA ARG A 63 -2.93 18.32 -1.23
C ARG A 63 -1.94 19.29 -0.58
N PRO A 64 -0.64 19.27 -0.93
CA PRO A 64 0.36 20.11 -0.26
C PRO A 64 0.20 21.61 -0.56
N SER A 65 -0.24 21.94 -1.77
CA SER A 65 -0.47 23.33 -2.20
C SER A 65 -1.47 23.38 -3.36
N PRO A 66 -2.01 24.57 -3.70
CA PRO A 66 -2.90 24.73 -4.85
C PRO A 66 -2.31 24.34 -6.21
N ALA A 67 -0.98 24.21 -6.34
CA ALA A 67 -0.36 23.74 -7.58
C ALA A 67 -0.46 22.20 -7.76
N HIS A 68 -0.75 21.46 -6.69
CA HIS A 68 -0.89 20.01 -6.73
C HIS A 68 -2.31 19.59 -7.08
N TRP A 69 -2.46 18.31 -7.45
CA TRP A 69 -3.76 17.72 -7.78
C TRP A 69 -4.82 18.01 -6.71
N ALA A 70 -6.04 18.27 -7.14
CA ALA A 70 -7.13 18.52 -6.19
C ALA A 70 -7.44 17.25 -5.41
N VAL A 71 -7.84 17.39 -4.14
CA VAL A 71 -8.43 16.28 -3.39
C VAL A 71 -9.79 15.99 -4.01
N ALA A 72 -9.99 14.78 -4.51
CA ALA A 72 -11.26 14.36 -5.09
C ALA A 72 -12.29 14.00 -3.99
N ARG A 73 -11.83 13.36 -2.92
CA ARG A 73 -12.64 13.08 -1.73
C ARG A 73 -11.79 12.99 -0.46
N PHE A 74 -12.39 13.37 0.66
CA PHE A 74 -11.88 13.02 1.98
C PHE A 74 -12.52 11.71 2.40
N VAL A 75 -11.70 10.68 2.55
CA VAL A 75 -12.15 9.33 2.85
C VAL A 75 -12.61 9.27 4.31
N PRO A 76 -13.82 8.76 4.61
CA PRO A 76 -14.29 8.59 5.97
C PRO A 76 -13.39 7.64 6.78
N PRO A 77 -13.16 7.89 8.09
CA PRO A 77 -12.33 7.02 8.93
C PRO A 77 -12.69 5.53 8.86
N GLU A 78 -13.98 5.19 8.85
CA GLU A 78 -14.49 3.83 8.78
C GLU A 78 -14.12 3.10 7.47
N GLU A 79 -13.84 3.84 6.40
CA GLU A 79 -13.40 3.24 5.14
C GLU A 79 -11.94 2.77 5.21
N PHE A 80 -11.09 3.42 6.00
CA PHE A 80 -9.72 2.96 6.21
C PHE A 80 -9.71 1.60 6.91
N ASP A 81 -10.60 1.36 7.87
CA ASP A 81 -10.74 0.04 8.49
C ASP A 81 -11.18 -1.02 7.47
N ARG A 82 -12.09 -0.67 6.54
CA ARG A 82 -12.45 -1.56 5.41
C ARG A 82 -11.25 -1.89 4.55
N TRP A 83 -10.43 -0.91 4.19
CA TRP A 83 -9.23 -1.13 3.37
C TRP A 83 -8.18 -1.98 4.07
N ARG A 84 -8.01 -1.80 5.39
CA ARG A 84 -7.15 -2.68 6.19
C ARG A 84 -7.62 -4.12 6.10
N ASN A 85 -8.90 -4.38 6.34
CA ASN A 85 -9.47 -5.72 6.32
C ASN A 85 -9.43 -6.35 4.93
N ARG A 86 -9.71 -5.57 3.88
CA ARG A 86 -9.58 -6.01 2.49
C ARG A 86 -8.16 -6.43 2.17
N ALA A 87 -7.15 -5.62 2.49
CA ALA A 87 -5.76 -6.00 2.28
C ALA A 87 -5.41 -7.32 2.99
N ILE A 88 -5.83 -7.53 4.23
CA ILE A 88 -5.62 -8.82 4.90
C ILE A 88 -6.31 -9.97 4.13
N ALA A 89 -7.52 -9.75 3.61
CA ALA A 89 -8.22 -10.75 2.78
C ALA A 89 -7.53 -11.04 1.43
N HIS A 90 -6.83 -10.06 0.84
CA HIS A 90 -5.93 -10.27 -0.30
C HIS A 90 -4.62 -10.98 0.08
N GLY A 91 -4.41 -11.33 1.35
CA GLY A 91 -3.26 -12.11 1.82
C GLY A 91 -1.99 -11.28 2.03
N PHE A 92 -2.12 -9.98 2.32
CA PHE A 92 -1.01 -9.20 2.87
C PHE A 92 -0.72 -9.67 4.30
N ALA A 93 0.57 -9.75 4.67
CA ALA A 93 0.98 -10.12 6.03
C ALA A 93 0.64 -9.04 7.06
N GLY A 94 0.41 -7.80 6.61
CA GLY A 94 -0.01 -6.70 7.45
C GLY A 94 -0.43 -5.48 6.64
N ALA A 95 -1.36 -4.71 7.20
CA ALA A 95 -1.77 -3.44 6.64
C ALA A 95 -1.99 -2.39 7.73
N GLU A 96 -1.63 -1.15 7.42
CA GLU A 96 -1.95 0.03 8.23
C GLU A 96 -2.79 1.00 7.41
N ALA A 97 -3.87 1.51 7.99
CA ALA A 97 -4.82 2.34 7.26
C ALA A 97 -5.39 3.41 8.18
N GLY A 98 -5.36 4.65 7.72
CA GLY A 98 -5.96 5.77 8.43
C GLY A 98 -5.67 7.11 7.75
N PRO A 99 -6.41 8.19 8.08
CA PRO A 99 -6.27 9.47 7.38
C PRO A 99 -4.83 10.02 7.41
N LEU A 100 -4.15 9.88 8.54
CA LEU A 100 -2.79 10.39 8.75
C LEU A 100 -1.70 9.33 8.54
N VAL A 101 -2.06 8.10 8.16
CA VAL A 101 -1.08 7.05 7.89
C VAL A 101 -0.20 7.47 6.71
N ARG A 102 1.09 7.20 6.85
CA ARG A 102 2.12 7.38 5.84
C ARG A 102 2.94 6.10 5.74
N SER A 103 3.75 6.01 4.69
CA SER A 103 4.56 4.81 4.44
C SER A 103 5.47 4.43 5.61
N SER A 104 5.93 5.37 6.44
CA SER A 104 6.78 5.10 7.61
C SER A 104 6.01 4.93 8.93
N TYR A 105 4.71 5.19 8.97
CA TYR A 105 3.91 5.10 10.19
C TYR A 105 3.88 3.66 10.72
N HIS A 106 4.27 3.47 11.99
CA HIS A 106 4.40 2.17 12.66
C HIS A 106 5.17 1.11 11.84
N ALA A 107 6.19 1.53 11.08
CA ALA A 107 6.89 0.64 10.16
C ALA A 107 7.59 -0.55 10.86
N GLU A 108 8.14 -0.35 12.05
CA GLU A 108 8.77 -1.40 12.85
C GLU A 108 7.74 -2.46 13.30
N ALA A 109 6.67 -2.03 13.97
CA ALA A 109 5.60 -2.93 14.40
C ALA A 109 4.91 -3.67 13.24
N LEU A 110 4.87 -3.06 12.04
CA LEU A 110 4.34 -3.69 10.84
C LEU A 110 5.34 -4.70 10.24
N TYR A 111 6.63 -4.41 10.30
CA TYR A 111 7.70 -5.33 9.90
C TYR A 111 7.74 -6.57 10.79
N ASP A 112 7.66 -6.38 12.12
CA ASP A 112 7.65 -7.51 13.07
C ASP A 112 6.48 -8.46 12.81
N ARG A 113 5.30 -7.91 12.52
CA ARG A 113 4.13 -8.69 12.09
C ARG A 113 4.40 -9.50 10.81
N ALA A 114 5.06 -8.90 9.82
CA ALA A 114 5.39 -9.60 8.57
C ALA A 114 6.39 -10.73 8.78
N ILE A 115 7.36 -10.55 9.69
CA ILE A 115 8.33 -11.60 10.03
C ILE A 115 7.62 -12.74 10.77
N ALA A 116 6.80 -12.44 11.77
CA ALA A 116 6.04 -13.45 12.50
C ALA A 116 5.09 -14.25 11.60
N HIS A 117 4.43 -13.60 10.63
CA HIS A 117 3.53 -14.26 9.67
C HIS A 117 4.25 -15.23 8.71
N ARG A 118 5.55 -15.05 8.47
CA ARG A 118 6.35 -15.93 7.59
C ARG A 118 6.97 -17.11 8.31
N GLU A 119 7.13 -17.01 9.63
CA GLU A 119 7.75 -18.04 10.47
C GLU A 119 6.73 -19.05 11.03
N GLY A 120 5.42 -18.74 10.95
CA GLY A 120 4.31 -19.65 11.28
C GLY A 120 3.69 -20.29 10.05
#